data_AF-A0A8W8K551-F1
#
_entry.id   AF-A0A8W8K551-F1
#
_cell.length_a   1.000
_cell.length_b   1.000
_cell.length_c   1.000
_cell.angle_alpha   90.00
_cell.angle_beta   90.00
_cell.angle_gamma   90.00
#
_symmetry.space_group_name_H-M   'P 1'
#
loop_
_entity.id
_entity.type
_entity.pdbx_description
1 polymer ?
#
loop_
_entity_poly.entity_id
_entity_poly.type
_entity_poly.pdbx_seq_one_letter_code
_entity_poly.pdbx_strand_id
1 'polypeptide(L)'
;MKCFVLGAILCFLPLTFSMFFGDHACVVSLKGFLTPGEYDEVSVPRDCINGTLRWNYPTEYAIVHFSPNTGKNFLVCIGKSVYKFELFDITGGIRQPITYGTCLEPKNSKVSIEIHASKSLLYQWNIRYYIDIKETGATERN
;
A
#
# COMPACT_ATOMS: atom_id res chain seq x y z
N MET A 1 -49.92 11.15 24.30
CA MET A 1 -48.63 10.42 24.33
C MET A 1 -48.20 10.10 22.91
N LYS A 2 -47.50 11.01 22.25
CA LYS A 2 -46.79 10.82 20.98
C LYS A 2 -45.52 11.69 21.06
N CYS A 3 -44.47 11.28 20.35
CA CYS A 3 -43.11 11.83 20.33
C CYS A 3 -42.13 11.16 21.30
N PHE A 4 -41.76 9.91 21.02
CA PHE A 4 -40.54 9.27 21.52
C PHE A 4 -39.85 8.44 20.40
N VAL A 5 -39.82 8.96 19.17
CA VAL A 5 -39.22 8.26 18.01
C VAL A 5 -38.03 9.04 17.39
N LEU A 6 -37.72 10.26 17.86
CA LEU A 6 -36.59 11.04 17.32
C LEU A 6 -35.21 10.68 17.92
N GLY A 7 -35.16 9.97 19.05
CA GLY A 7 -33.89 9.67 19.73
C GLY A 7 -33.05 8.55 19.09
N ALA A 8 -33.68 7.64 18.34
CA ALA A 8 -33.00 6.46 17.82
C ALA A 8 -32.26 6.70 16.49
N ILE A 9 -32.65 7.73 15.72
CA ILE A 9 -32.08 7.99 14.39
C ILE A 9 -30.74 8.76 14.47
N LEU A 10 -30.52 9.52 15.55
CA LEU A 10 -29.29 10.30 15.75
C LEU A 10 -28.09 9.48 16.27
N CYS A 11 -28.32 8.25 16.76
CA CYS A 11 -27.24 7.37 17.25
C CYS A 11 -26.65 6.44 16.18
N PHE A 12 -27.27 6.32 15.00
CA PHE A 12 -26.74 5.50 13.90
C PHE A 12 -25.86 6.27 12.91
N LEU A 13 -25.95 7.60 12.90
CA LEU A 13 -25.14 8.46 12.03
C LEU A 13 -23.61 8.39 12.26
N PRO A 14 -23.06 8.17 13.47
CA PRO A 14 -21.60 8.09 13.62
C PRO A 14 -21.00 6.74 13.20
N LEU A 15 -21.81 5.67 13.03
CA LEU A 15 -21.31 4.35 12.62
C LEU A 15 -21.23 4.17 11.09
N THR A 16 -22.03 4.92 10.33
CA THR A 16 -21.92 4.94 8.86
C THR A 16 -20.93 6.01 8.39
N PHE A 17 -20.64 7.03 9.20
CA PHE A 17 -19.70 8.10 8.84
C PHE A 17 -18.24 7.62 8.81
N SER A 18 -17.89 6.59 9.60
CA SER A 18 -16.55 5.99 9.57
C SER A 18 -16.27 5.13 8.33
N MET A 19 -17.30 4.71 7.58
CA MET A 19 -17.12 3.98 6.32
C MET A 19 -16.80 4.91 5.13
N PHE A 20 -17.09 6.20 5.22
CA PHE A 20 -16.81 7.17 4.15
C PHE A 20 -15.52 7.98 4.34
N PHE A 21 -14.94 7.97 5.55
CA PHE A 21 -13.75 8.77 5.90
C PHE A 21 -12.64 7.97 6.62
N GLY A 22 -12.75 6.63 6.66
CA GLY A 22 -11.76 5.77 7.29
C GLY A 22 -10.81 5.19 6.26
N ASP A 23 -9.51 5.34 6.50
CA ASP A 23 -8.41 4.75 5.73
C ASP A 23 -8.79 3.42 5.06
N HIS A 24 -8.87 3.40 3.72
CA HIS A 24 -9.25 2.21 2.98
C HIS A 24 -8.11 1.19 3.02
N ALA A 25 -8.13 0.37 4.07
CA ALA A 25 -7.21 -0.73 4.24
C ALA A 25 -7.46 -1.79 3.16
N CYS A 26 -6.45 -2.16 2.38
CA CYS A 26 -6.60 -3.21 1.37
C CYS A 26 -5.58 -4.35 1.52
N VAL A 27 -5.93 -5.49 0.94
CA VAL A 27 -5.06 -6.66 0.84
C VAL A 27 -4.85 -6.96 -0.63
N VAL A 28 -3.60 -6.91 -1.08
CA VAL A 28 -3.21 -7.28 -2.44
C VAL A 28 -2.51 -8.63 -2.38
N SER A 29 -3.04 -9.60 -3.12
CA SER A 29 -2.48 -10.95 -3.18
C SER A 29 -1.61 -11.07 -4.42
N LEU A 30 -0.34 -11.39 -4.21
CA LEU A 30 0.60 -11.75 -5.26
C LEU A 30 0.40 -13.22 -5.65
N LYS A 31 0.59 -13.53 -6.93
CA LYS A 31 0.64 -14.92 -7.40
C LYS A 31 1.74 -15.66 -6.64
N GLY A 32 1.42 -16.89 -6.29
CA GLY A 32 2.33 -17.71 -5.49
C GLY A 32 3.24 -18.62 -6.30
N PHE A 33 2.66 -19.37 -7.25
CA PHE A 33 3.45 -20.20 -8.16
C PHE A 33 3.81 -19.37 -9.40
N LEU A 34 5.10 -19.16 -9.59
CA LEU A 34 5.67 -18.56 -10.79
C LEU A 34 6.70 -19.55 -11.37
N THR A 35 6.69 -19.68 -12.70
CA THR A 35 7.68 -20.52 -13.38
C THR A 35 9.06 -19.85 -13.35
N PRO A 36 10.18 -20.60 -13.44
CA PRO A 36 11.51 -19.99 -13.47
C PRO A 36 11.66 -18.95 -14.58
N GLY A 37 11.97 -17.70 -14.22
CA GLY A 37 12.05 -16.55 -15.12
C GLY A 37 10.76 -15.71 -15.27
N GLU A 38 9.69 -16.06 -14.56
CA GLU A 38 8.41 -15.34 -14.55
C GLU A 38 8.25 -14.51 -13.29
N TYR A 39 7.68 -13.31 -13.39
CA TYR A 39 7.37 -12.48 -12.24
C TYR A 39 5.89 -12.12 -12.20
N ASP A 40 5.39 -11.78 -11.01
CA ASP A 40 4.05 -11.23 -10.86
C ASP A 40 4.10 -9.71 -10.81
N GLU A 41 3.26 -9.06 -11.60
CA GLU A 41 3.13 -7.61 -11.60
C GLU A 41 1.71 -7.24 -11.17
N VAL A 42 1.62 -6.46 -10.10
CA VAL A 42 0.33 -6.02 -9.55
C VAL A 42 0.33 -4.53 -9.29
N SER A 43 -0.86 -3.93 -9.39
CA SER A 43 -1.08 -2.54 -8.99
C SER A 43 -1.98 -2.49 -7.76
N VAL A 44 -1.60 -1.65 -6.80
CA VAL A 44 -2.41 -1.35 -5.62
C VAL A 44 -3.64 -0.54 -6.05
N PRO A 45 -4.84 -0.84 -5.52
CA PRO A 45 -6.04 -0.03 -5.78
C PRO A 45 -5.80 1.45 -5.47
N ARG A 46 -6.31 2.35 -6.31
CA ARG A 46 -5.98 3.78 -6.24
C ARG A 46 -6.50 4.48 -4.98
N ASP A 47 -7.49 3.89 -4.34
CA ASP A 47 -8.13 4.33 -3.11
C ASP A 47 -7.47 3.71 -1.87
N CYS A 48 -6.57 2.74 -2.03
CA CYS A 48 -5.92 2.06 -0.92
C CYS A 48 -4.76 2.87 -0.32
N ILE A 49 -5.01 3.48 0.84
CA ILE A 49 -4.03 4.31 1.55
C ILE A 49 -3.18 3.47 2.52
N ASN A 50 -3.71 2.35 3.01
CA ASN A 50 -2.99 1.43 3.88
C ASN A 50 -3.22 0.01 3.42
N GLY A 51 -2.23 -0.87 3.48
CA GLY A 51 -2.49 -2.23 3.04
C GLY A 51 -1.44 -3.25 3.38
N THR A 52 -1.74 -4.48 2.99
CA THR A 52 -0.86 -5.63 3.14
C THR A 52 -0.70 -6.35 1.81
N LEU A 53 0.54 -6.57 1.41
CA LEU A 53 0.88 -7.49 0.32
C LEU A 53 0.95 -8.89 0.90
N ARG A 54 0.09 -9.79 0.41
CA ARG A 54 0.08 -11.20 0.74
C ARG A 54 0.79 -11.98 -0.35
N TRP A 55 1.75 -12.79 0.07
CA TRP A 55 2.50 -13.66 -0.82
C TRP A 55 2.47 -15.08 -0.30
N ASN A 56 2.38 -16.05 -1.21
CA ASN A 56 2.50 -17.47 -0.93
C ASN A 56 3.63 -18.05 -1.79
N TYR A 57 4.56 -18.82 -1.22
CA TYR A 57 5.62 -19.60 -1.90
C TYR A 57 6.92 -18.90 -2.35
N PRO A 58 8.03 -19.67 -2.45
CA PRO A 58 9.38 -19.12 -2.45
C PRO A 58 10.09 -19.22 -3.79
N THR A 59 9.54 -18.68 -4.87
CA THR A 59 10.36 -18.51 -6.09
C THR A 59 9.83 -17.40 -6.95
N GLU A 60 10.79 -16.66 -7.51
CA GLU A 60 10.62 -15.48 -8.34
C GLU A 60 10.20 -14.24 -7.54
N TYR A 61 10.18 -13.09 -8.20
CA TYR A 61 9.98 -11.80 -7.58
C TYR A 61 8.64 -11.21 -7.99
N ALA A 62 8.22 -10.17 -7.28
CA ALA A 62 7.04 -9.41 -7.64
C ALA A 62 7.39 -7.94 -7.85
N ILE A 63 6.72 -7.33 -8.82
CA ILE A 63 6.72 -5.89 -9.02
C ILE A 63 5.37 -5.34 -8.57
N VAL A 64 5.42 -4.40 -7.64
CA VAL A 64 4.23 -3.77 -7.07
C VAL A 64 4.21 -2.30 -7.41
N HIS A 65 3.08 -1.85 -7.94
CA HIS A 65 2.86 -0.51 -8.41
C HIS A 65 1.87 0.23 -7.52
N PHE A 66 2.32 1.32 -6.92
CA PHE A 66 1.50 2.22 -6.12
C PHE A 66 1.18 3.45 -6.93
N SER A 67 -0.10 3.76 -7.11
CA SER A 67 -0.56 4.97 -7.81
C SER A 67 -1.90 5.42 -7.21
N PRO A 68 -1.88 6.19 -6.11
CA PRO A 68 -3.07 6.69 -5.47
C PRO A 68 -3.66 7.86 -6.28
N ASN A 69 -4.99 8.00 -6.26
CA ASN A 69 -5.69 9.06 -6.99
C ASN A 69 -5.79 10.35 -6.18
N THR A 70 -4.65 11.00 -5.91
CA THR A 70 -4.60 12.16 -5.01
C THR A 70 -4.26 13.47 -5.71
N GLY A 71 -3.73 13.43 -6.93
CA GLY A 71 -3.27 14.61 -7.68
C GLY A 71 -2.13 15.38 -7.00
N LYS A 72 -1.53 14.80 -5.97
CA LYS A 72 -0.48 15.38 -5.13
C LYS A 72 0.68 14.40 -5.03
N ASN A 73 1.81 14.90 -4.56
CA ASN A 73 2.91 14.02 -4.20
C ASN A 73 2.46 13.08 -3.08
N PHE A 74 2.70 11.80 -3.27
CA PHE A 74 2.53 10.79 -2.23
C PHE A 74 3.84 10.05 -2.05
N LEU A 75 4.05 9.57 -0.84
CA LEU A 75 5.16 8.70 -0.52
C LEU A 75 4.62 7.34 -0.09
N VAL A 76 5.36 6.28 -0.43
CA VAL A 76 5.04 4.92 -0.02
C VAL A 76 6.03 4.54 1.04
N CYS A 77 5.53 4.13 2.20
CA CYS A 77 6.37 3.60 3.25
C CYS A 77 6.12 2.12 3.44
N ILE A 78 7.20 1.41 3.69
CA ILE A 78 7.16 -0.03 3.91
C ILE A 78 7.26 -0.29 5.40
N GLY A 79 6.19 -0.82 5.97
CA GLY A 79 6.14 -1.22 7.37
C GLY A 79 7.04 -2.41 7.64
N LYS A 80 7.38 -2.60 8.92
CA LYS A 80 8.12 -3.79 9.36
C LYS A 80 7.38 -5.06 8.96
N SER A 81 8.07 -5.95 8.24
CA SER A 81 7.63 -7.31 8.01
C SER A 81 8.24 -8.24 9.07
N VAL A 82 7.51 -9.29 9.41
CA VAL A 82 8.01 -10.40 10.25
C VAL A 82 9.11 -11.17 9.50
N TYR A 83 9.15 -11.02 8.18
CA TYR A 83 9.95 -11.81 7.28
C TYR A 83 10.85 -10.93 6.42
N LYS A 84 12.00 -11.48 6.03
CA LYS A 84 13.01 -10.73 5.27
C LYS A 84 12.85 -11.00 3.78
N PHE A 85 12.09 -10.14 3.13
CA PHE A 85 12.18 -9.91 1.68
C PHE A 85 13.28 -8.89 1.41
N GLU A 86 13.97 -9.06 0.28
CA GLU A 86 14.76 -7.98 -0.29
C GLU A 86 13.81 -7.05 -1.04
N LEU A 87 13.92 -5.75 -0.79
CA LEU A 87 13.03 -4.73 -1.35
C LEU A 87 13.86 -3.76 -2.16
N PHE A 88 13.39 -3.41 -3.34
CA PHE A 88 14.06 -2.43 -4.20
C PHE A 88 13.07 -1.42 -4.77
N ASP A 89 13.44 -0.14 -4.71
CA ASP A 89 12.76 0.90 -5.46
C ASP A 89 13.26 0.81 -6.91
N ILE A 90 12.32 0.65 -7.84
CA ILE A 90 12.58 0.59 -9.28
C ILE A 90 11.82 1.70 -10.03
N THR A 91 11.27 2.68 -9.31
CA THR A 91 10.40 3.73 -9.87
C THR A 91 11.07 4.52 -11.01
N GLY A 92 12.37 4.81 -10.86
CA GLY A 92 13.16 5.55 -11.86
C GLY A 92 13.88 4.67 -12.88
N GLY A 93 13.59 3.36 -12.93
CA GLY A 93 14.33 2.39 -13.75
C GLY A 93 15.70 2.02 -13.18
N ILE A 94 16.09 2.58 -12.03
CA ILE A 94 17.30 2.22 -11.29
C ILE A 94 16.88 1.45 -10.05
N ARG A 95 17.44 0.25 -9.86
CA ARG A 95 17.17 -0.61 -8.71
C ARG A 95 17.94 -0.12 -7.48
N GLN A 96 17.23 0.37 -6.48
CA GLN A 96 17.81 0.88 -5.22
C GLN A 96 17.29 0.10 -4.02
N PRO A 97 18.14 -0.43 -3.13
CA PRO A 97 17.68 -1.21 -1.98
C PRO A 97 16.90 -0.36 -0.97
N ILE A 98 15.81 -0.91 -0.44
CA ILE A 98 14.94 -0.26 0.55
C ILE A 98 15.07 -0.99 1.89
N THR A 99 15.16 -0.25 2.98
CA THR A 99 15.11 -0.82 4.33
C THR A 99 13.68 -0.80 4.88
N TYR A 100 13.30 -1.84 5.62
CA TYR A 100 12.01 -1.82 6.31
C TYR A 100 11.88 -0.64 7.28
N GLY A 101 10.69 -0.06 7.35
CA GLY A 101 10.39 1.11 8.17
C GLY A 101 10.81 2.43 7.52
N THR A 102 11.28 2.43 6.27
CA THR A 102 11.56 3.66 5.53
C THR A 102 10.42 4.03 4.60
N CYS A 103 10.35 5.33 4.32
CA CYS A 103 9.48 5.93 3.33
C CYS A 103 10.30 6.26 2.09
N LEU A 104 9.73 6.02 0.91
CA LEU A 104 10.32 6.40 -0.36
C LEU A 104 10.11 7.89 -0.64
N GLU A 105 10.90 8.44 -1.56
CA GLU A 105 10.77 9.85 -1.94
C GLU A 105 9.38 10.15 -2.53
N PRO A 106 8.77 11.31 -2.22
CA PRO A 106 7.45 11.65 -2.73
C PRO A 106 7.39 11.73 -4.26
N LYS A 107 6.31 11.20 -4.86
CA LYS A 107 6.06 11.21 -6.31
C LYS A 107 4.61 11.60 -6.62
N ASN A 108 4.36 12.28 -7.73
CA ASN A 108 3.02 12.65 -8.23
C ASN A 108 2.53 11.72 -9.36
N SER A 109 3.02 10.48 -9.43
CA SER A 109 2.63 9.58 -10.51
C SER A 109 2.48 8.15 -10.01
N LYS A 110 3.61 7.51 -9.75
CA LYS A 110 3.70 6.09 -9.43
C LYS A 110 4.98 5.83 -8.65
N VAL A 111 4.91 4.87 -7.75
CA VAL A 111 6.05 4.25 -7.08
C VAL A 111 6.02 2.77 -7.42
N SER A 112 7.17 2.20 -7.78
CA SER A 112 7.31 0.80 -8.17
C SER A 112 8.33 0.13 -7.27
N ILE A 113 7.91 -0.95 -6.62
CA ILE A 113 8.76 -1.70 -5.70
C ILE A 113 8.90 -3.12 -6.22
N GLU A 114 10.14 -3.58 -6.36
CA GLU A 114 10.48 -4.97 -6.58
C GLU A 114 10.67 -5.68 -5.24
N ILE A 115 10.07 -6.85 -5.10
CA ILE A 115 10.07 -7.65 -3.88
C ILE A 115 10.65 -9.01 -4.20
N HIS A 116 11.78 -9.33 -3.58
CA HIS A 116 12.51 -10.58 -3.73
C HIS A 116 12.35 -11.43 -2.48
N ALA A 117 11.76 -12.63 -2.62
CA ALA A 117 11.68 -13.61 -1.56
C ALA A 117 12.93 -14.51 -1.54
N SER A 118 13.49 -14.76 -0.36
CA SER A 118 14.49 -15.82 -0.21
C SER A 118 13.84 -17.20 -0.44
N LYS A 119 14.60 -18.13 -1.03
CA LYS A 119 14.20 -19.54 -1.23
C LYS A 119 13.78 -20.25 0.07
N SER A 120 14.17 -19.71 1.22
CA SER A 120 13.91 -20.28 2.56
C SER A 120 12.56 -19.90 3.19
N LEU A 121 11.73 -19.09 2.52
CA LEU A 121 10.48 -18.56 3.10
C LEU A 121 9.28 -19.51 2.86
N LEU A 122 8.90 -20.31 3.87
CA LEU A 122 7.74 -21.24 3.84
C LEU A 122 6.44 -20.70 4.50
N TYR A 123 5.42 -20.42 3.68
CA TYR A 123 4.01 -20.08 3.99
C TYR A 123 3.65 -18.79 4.78
N GLN A 124 2.67 -18.07 4.20
CA GLN A 124 1.96 -16.85 4.62
C GLN A 124 2.79 -15.66 5.11
N TRP A 125 2.96 -14.69 4.21
CA TRP A 125 3.85 -13.57 4.37
C TRP A 125 3.12 -12.26 4.12
N ASN A 126 3.42 -11.25 4.96
CA ASN A 126 2.76 -9.97 4.93
C ASN A 126 3.80 -8.85 4.92
N ILE A 127 3.81 -8.05 3.86
CA ILE A 127 4.51 -6.76 3.85
C ILE A 127 3.43 -5.71 4.03
N ARG A 128 3.51 -4.97 5.14
CA ARG A 128 2.62 -3.83 5.36
C ARG A 128 3.16 -2.62 4.62
N TYR A 129 2.28 -1.84 4.03
CA TYR A 129 2.62 -0.55 3.45
C TYR A 129 1.59 0.50 3.86
N TYR A 130 2.02 1.74 3.80
CA TYR A 130 1.20 2.91 4.08
C TYR A 130 1.58 4.01 3.09
N ILE A 131 0.59 4.70 2.58
CA ILE A 131 0.73 5.83 1.67
C ILE A 131 0.48 7.10 2.47
N ASP A 132 1.44 8.00 2.47
CA ASP A 132 1.29 9.33 3.07
C ASP A 132 1.24 10.37 1.95
N ILE A 133 0.27 11.28 2.00
CA ILE A 133 0.04 12.28 0.98
C ILE A 133 0.70 13.57 1.45
N LYS A 134 1.68 14.06 0.69
CA LYS A 134 2.38 15.31 0.97
C LYS A 134 1.91 16.40 0.04
N GLU A 135 1.38 17.47 0.61
CA GLU A 135 1.23 18.72 -0.13
C GLU A 135 2.60 19.38 -0.25
N THR A 136 3.18 19.37 -1.45
CA THR A 136 4.26 20.30 -1.75
C THR A 136 3.61 21.67 -1.92
N GLY A 137 3.80 22.55 -0.93
CA GLY A 137 3.32 23.93 -0.96
C GLY A 137 3.71 24.60 -2.28
N ALA A 138 2.76 25.32 -2.87
CA ALA A 138 3.03 26.17 -4.00
C ALA A 138 4.24 27.05 -3.67
N THR A 139 5.28 26.98 -4.51
CA THR A 139 6.35 27.96 -4.48
C THR A 139 5.71 29.32 -4.73
N GLU A 140 5.54 30.13 -3.68
CA GLU A 140 5.28 31.56 -3.86
C GLU A 140 6.45 32.11 -4.68
N ARG A 141 6.17 32.40 -5.95
CA ARG A 141 7.05 33.23 -6.76
C ARG A 141 6.90 34.65 -6.22
N ASN A 142 7.87 35.10 -5.44
CA ASN A 142 8.17 36.52 -5.31
C ASN A 142 9.08 36.96 -6.46
#